data_AF-A0A139PFV5-F1
#
_entry.id   AF-A0A139PFV5-F1
#
_cell.length_a   1.000
_cell.length_b   1.000
_cell.length_c   1.000
_cell.angle_alpha   90.00
_cell.angle_beta   90.00
_cell.angle_gamma   90.00
#
_symmetry.space_group_name_H-M   'P 1'
#
loop_
_entity.id
_entity.type
_entity.pdbx_description
1 polymer ?
#
loop_
_entity_poly.entity_id
_entity_poly.type
_entity_poly.pdbx_seq_one_letter_code
_entity_poly.pdbx_strand_id
1 'polypeptide(L)'
;MFNFENWKEIIADYVYTNVGNDDFVYGNYIDWDSFRTEHGEEVLDELGIDFNTENIYEKLDEVGVPSDYEYEEGNPDFPESFRYWQP
;
A
#
# COMPACT_ATOMS: atom_id res chain seq x y z
N MET A 1 5.41 7.37 -12.72
CA MET A 1 4.46 6.29 -12.33
C MET A 1 5.05 5.65 -11.09
N PHE A 2 4.22 5.38 -10.08
CA PHE A 2 4.59 4.76 -8.82
C PHE A 2 5.32 3.43 -9.06
N ASN A 3 6.36 3.18 -8.28
CA ASN A 3 7.13 1.94 -8.33
C ASN A 3 7.21 1.33 -6.94
N PHE A 4 6.48 0.24 -6.75
CA PHE A 4 6.43 -0.50 -5.50
C PHE A 4 7.81 -0.83 -4.92
N GLU A 5 8.76 -1.25 -5.77
CA GLU A 5 10.08 -1.70 -5.29
C GLU A 5 10.92 -0.56 -4.70
N ASN A 6 10.68 0.70 -5.07
CA ASN A 6 11.36 1.85 -4.47
C ASN A 6 10.86 2.13 -3.03
N TRP A 7 9.61 1.79 -2.76
CA TRP A 7 8.90 2.13 -1.51
C TRP A 7 8.71 0.93 -0.60
N LYS A 8 9.14 -0.26 -1.03
CA LYS A 8 8.91 -1.54 -0.38
C LYS A 8 9.30 -1.57 1.10
N GLU A 9 10.44 -0.98 1.45
CA GLU A 9 10.90 -0.94 2.85
C GLU A 9 9.96 -0.11 3.74
N ILE A 10 9.42 0.98 3.21
CA ILE A 10 8.46 1.85 3.92
C ILE A 10 7.08 1.18 3.97
N ILE A 11 6.62 0.60 2.86
CA ILE A 11 5.32 -0.08 2.77
C ILE A 11 5.25 -1.26 3.75
N ALA A 12 6.38 -1.91 4.07
CA ALA A 12 6.44 -3.01 5.03
C ALA A 12 5.88 -2.62 6.42
N ASP A 13 5.99 -1.34 6.83
CA ASP A 13 5.43 -0.84 8.09
C ASP A 13 3.89 -0.72 8.06
N TYR A 14 3.29 -0.79 6.86
CA TYR A 14 1.85 -0.75 6.63
C TYR A 14 1.28 -2.14 6.30
N VAL A 15 2.08 -3.20 6.48
CA VAL A 15 1.64 -4.59 6.32
C VAL A 15 1.19 -5.13 7.67
N TYR A 16 -0.05 -5.61 7.73
CA TYR A 16 -0.67 -6.12 8.95
C TYR A 16 -1.23 -7.52 8.71
N THR A 17 -1.40 -8.29 9.79
CA THR A 17 -2.01 -9.62 9.71
C THR A 17 -3.51 -9.53 9.96
N ASN A 18 -4.31 -10.02 9.01
CA ASN A 18 -5.75 -10.16 9.16
C ASN A 18 -6.08 -11.42 9.98
N VAL A 19 -6.68 -11.21 11.15
CA VAL A 19 -7.04 -12.28 12.09
C VAL A 19 -8.54 -12.30 12.38
N GLY A 20 -9.13 -13.48 12.37
CA GLY A 20 -10.50 -13.71 12.81
C GLY A 20 -10.66 -13.63 14.33
N ASN A 21 -11.91 -13.60 14.79
CA ASN A 21 -12.24 -13.56 16.22
C ASN A 21 -11.78 -14.82 16.99
N ASP A 22 -11.45 -15.89 16.28
CA ASP A 22 -10.99 -17.18 16.78
C ASP A 22 -9.47 -17.37 16.62
N ASP A 23 -8.73 -16.26 16.48
CA ASP A 23 -7.28 -16.19 16.24
C ASP A 23 -6.83 -16.88 14.93
N PHE A 24 -7.77 -17.21 14.04
CA PHE A 24 -7.47 -17.76 12.74
C PHE A 24 -6.87 -16.68 11.82
N VAL A 25 -5.70 -16.94 11.24
CA VAL A 25 -5.04 -16.02 10.32
C VAL A 25 -5.59 -16.23 8.91
N TYR A 26 -6.20 -15.19 8.32
CA TYR A 26 -6.66 -15.22 6.93
C TYR A 26 -5.53 -14.91 5.94
N GLY A 27 -4.57 -14.10 6.35
CA GLY A 27 -3.41 -13.68 5.57
C GLY A 27 -2.97 -12.29 6.00
N ASN A 28 -2.06 -11.67 5.24
CA ASN A 28 -1.72 -10.26 5.45
C ASN A 28 -2.61 -9.32 4.64
N TYR A 29 -2.54 -8.03 4.96
CA TYR A 29 -3.08 -6.94 4.16
C TYR A 29 -2.17 -5.72 4.21
N ILE A 30 -2.25 -4.88 3.19
CA ILE A 30 -1.55 -3.59 3.11
C ILE A 30 -2.58 -2.49 3.34
N ASP A 31 -2.30 -1.55 4.24
CA ASP A 31 -3.09 -0.33 4.44
C ASP A 31 -2.53 0.81 3.56
N TRP A 32 -3.03 0.91 2.33
CA TRP A 32 -2.57 1.93 1.39
C TRP A 32 -3.08 3.32 1.74
N ASP A 33 -4.23 3.44 2.42
CA ASP A 33 -4.77 4.74 2.82
C ASP A 33 -3.87 5.40 3.86
N SER A 34 -3.39 4.64 4.85
CA SER A 34 -2.40 5.13 5.82
C SER A 34 -1.09 5.49 5.13
N PHE A 35 -0.56 4.64 4.24
CA PHE A 35 0.64 4.95 3.45
C PHE A 35 0.48 6.24 2.62
N ARG A 36 -0.64 6.39 1.92
CA ARG A 36 -0.97 7.60 1.13
C ARG A 36 -1.04 8.85 2.00
N THR A 37 -1.61 8.73 3.19
CA THR A 37 -1.75 9.85 4.13
C THR A 37 -0.39 10.32 4.65
N GLU A 38 0.52 9.40 4.95
CA GLU A 38 1.80 9.72 5.58
C GLU A 38 2.93 10.03 4.57
N HIS A 39 2.98 9.30 3.46
CA HIS A 39 4.07 9.37 2.47
C HIS A 39 3.63 9.86 1.08
N GLY A 40 2.34 10.13 0.86
CA GLY A 40 1.84 10.54 -0.46
C GLY A 40 2.54 11.79 -1.02
N GLU A 41 2.83 12.76 -0.16
CA GLU A 41 3.58 13.97 -0.57
C GLU A 41 4.99 13.62 -1.07
N GLU A 42 5.68 12.72 -0.37
CA GLU A 42 7.03 12.28 -0.73
C GLU A 42 7.06 11.49 -2.04
N VAL A 43 6.04 10.66 -2.30
CA VAL A 43 5.89 9.96 -3.58
C VAL A 43 5.76 10.95 -4.73
N LEU A 44 4.94 11.99 -4.58
CA LEU A 44 4.73 12.98 -5.63
C LEU A 44 5.98 13.87 -5.84
N ASP A 45 6.69 14.23 -4.76
CA ASP A 45 7.93 15.00 -4.83
C ASP A 45 9.05 14.21 -5.53
N GLU A 46 9.22 12.92 -5.22
CA GLU A 46 10.20 12.04 -5.90
C GLU A 46 9.91 11.93 -7.41
N LEU A 47 8.63 11.93 -7.79
CA LEU A 47 8.19 11.91 -9.18
C LEU A 47 8.21 13.30 -9.86
N GLY A 48 8.50 14.37 -9.12
CA GLY A 48 8.49 15.75 -9.61
C GLY A 48 7.10 16.23 -10.06
N ILE A 49 6.04 15.72 -9.43
CA ILE A 49 4.65 16.09 -9.71
C ILE A 49 4.25 17.27 -8.82
N ASP A 50 3.73 18.33 -9.43
CA ASP A 50 3.17 19.47 -8.71
C ASP A 50 1.79 19.11 -8.14
N PHE A 51 1.58 19.39 -6.84
CA PHE A 51 0.34 19.09 -6.14
C PHE A 51 0.03 20.15 -5.07
N ASN A 52 -1.18 20.10 -4.54
CA ASN A 52 -1.62 20.85 -3.37
C ASN A 52 -2.54 19.99 -2.50
N THR A 53 -2.92 20.51 -1.33
CA THR A 53 -3.76 19.79 -0.37
C THR A 53 -5.15 19.40 -0.91
N GLU A 54 -5.65 20.08 -1.94
CA GLU A 54 -6.97 19.80 -2.51
C GLU A 54 -6.93 18.68 -3.56
N ASN A 55 -5.76 18.38 -4.15
CA ASN A 55 -5.64 17.41 -5.25
C ASN A 55 -4.64 16.26 -5.02
N ILE A 56 -4.00 16.20 -3.84
CA ILE A 56 -2.97 15.19 -3.55
C ILE A 56 -3.43 13.75 -3.87
N TYR A 57 -4.62 13.36 -3.43
CA TYR A 57 -5.14 12.00 -3.67
C TYR A 57 -5.41 11.74 -5.15
N GLU A 58 -5.97 12.71 -5.88
CA GLU A 58 -6.15 12.61 -7.33
C GLU A 58 -4.81 12.41 -8.04
N LYS A 59 -3.75 13.09 -7.60
CA LYS A 59 -2.39 12.90 -8.14
C LYS A 59 -1.79 11.54 -7.80
N LEU A 60 -2.03 11.04 -6.59
CA LEU A 60 -1.63 9.69 -6.20
C LEU A 60 -2.32 8.62 -7.06
N ASP A 61 -3.60 8.82 -7.38
CA ASP A 61 -4.35 7.98 -8.32
C ASP A 61 -3.76 8.06 -9.74
N GLU A 62 -3.48 9.27 -10.24
CA GLU A 62 -2.89 9.48 -11.58
C GLU A 62 -1.53 8.79 -11.75
N VAL A 63 -0.69 8.78 -10.70
CA VAL A 63 0.61 8.10 -10.74
C VAL A 63 0.53 6.62 -10.38
N GLY A 64 -0.63 6.11 -9.97
CA GLY A 64 -0.88 4.69 -9.73
C GLY A 64 -0.46 4.18 -8.34
N VAL A 65 -0.46 5.02 -7.31
CA VAL A 65 -0.38 4.53 -5.92
C VAL A 65 -1.71 3.82 -5.60
N PRO A 66 -1.74 2.60 -5.06
CA PRO A 66 -3.01 1.96 -4.68
C PRO A 66 -3.73 2.72 -3.55
N SER A 67 -5.03 2.49 -3.40
CA SER A 67 -5.87 3.00 -2.31
C SER A 67 -6.50 1.85 -1.53
N ASP A 68 -7.17 2.19 -0.42
CA ASP A 68 -7.89 1.25 0.43
C ASP A 68 -6.97 0.19 1.05
N TYR A 69 -7.57 -0.94 1.43
CA TYR A 69 -6.88 -2.09 1.96
C TYR A 69 -6.73 -3.15 0.88
N GLU A 70 -5.50 -3.59 0.65
CA GLU A 70 -5.23 -4.72 -0.23
C GLU A 70 -5.03 -5.97 0.63
N TYR A 71 -5.92 -6.96 0.51
CA TYR A 71 -5.85 -8.20 1.28
C TYR A 71 -5.14 -9.30 0.47
N GLU A 72 -4.36 -10.15 1.13
CA GLU A 72 -3.77 -11.36 0.54
C GLU A 72 -4.85 -12.40 0.18
N GLU A 73 -5.88 -12.53 1.03
CA GLU A 73 -6.94 -13.51 0.84
C GLU A 73 -7.69 -13.26 -0.47
N GLY A 74 -7.63 -14.24 -1.38
CA GLY A 74 -8.28 -14.15 -2.68
C GLY A 74 -7.57 -13.23 -3.70
N ASN A 75 -6.43 -12.66 -3.35
CA ASN A 75 -5.65 -11.79 -4.24
C ASN A 75 -4.40 -12.52 -4.77
N PRO A 76 -4.40 -12.97 -6.04
CA PRO A 76 -3.24 -13.61 -6.65
C PRO A 76 -2.08 -12.64 -6.90
N ASP A 77 -2.34 -11.34 -7.00
CA ASP A 77 -1.35 -10.30 -7.29
C ASP A 77 -0.73 -9.68 -6.03
N PHE A 78 -1.16 -10.11 -4.83
CA PHE A 78 -0.61 -9.64 -3.57
C PHE A 78 0.93 -9.85 -3.52
N PRO A 79 1.71 -8.85 -3.11
CA PRO A 79 3.18 -8.91 -3.16
C PRO A 79 3.74 -10.13 -2.42
N GLU A 80 4.49 -10.98 -3.13
CA GLU A 80 5.04 -12.23 -2.57
C GLU A 80 5.90 -12.00 -1.31
N SER A 81 6.64 -10.89 -1.27
CA SER A 81 7.46 -10.51 -0.11
C SER A 81 6.67 -10.21 1.16
N PHE A 82 5.37 -9.93 1.03
CA PHE A 82 4.49 -9.60 2.15
C PHE A 82 3.47 -10.69 2.44
N ARG A 83 3.43 -11.77 1.66
CA ARG A 83 2.50 -12.88 1.91
C ARG A 83 2.78 -13.52 3.26
N TYR A 84 1.71 -13.73 4.03
CA TYR A 84 1.76 -14.57 5.22
C TYR A 84 1.97 -16.03 4.81
N TRP A 85 1.21 -16.50 3.83
CA TRP A 85 1.30 -17.86 3.32
C TRP A 85 2.38 -17.93 2.24
N GLN A 86 3.62 -18.17 2.69
CA GLN A 86 4.72 -18.49 1.80
C GLN A 86 4.54 -19.92 1.22
N PRO A 87 4.84 -20.14 -0.07
CA PRO A 87 4.77 -21.47 -0.69
C PRO A 87 5.75 -22.49 -0.07
#